data_AF-A0A2N8TNY9-F1
#
_entry.id   AF-A0A2N8TNY9-F1
#
_cell.length_a   1.000
_cell.length_b   1.000
_cell.length_c   1.000
_cell.angle_alpha   90.00
_cell.angle_beta   90.00
_cell.angle_gamma   90.00
#
_symmetry.space_group_name_H-M   'P 1'
#
loop_
_entity.id
_entity.type
_entity.pdbx_description
1 polymer ?
#
loop_
_entity_poly.entity_id
_entity_poly.type
_entity_poly.pdbx_seq_one_letter_code
_entity_poly.pdbx_strand_id
1 'polypeptide(L)'
;MTEATRKDGWAVTLGPYTYIPAPAHSSATVNGTLTKEGCPVALQVTEPVLRDFIDRMSALEKDLARRWISATDWPAFVLAE
;
A
#
# COMPACT_ATOMS: atom_id res chain seq x y z
N MET A 1 -16.65 -11.37 25.28
CA MET A 1 -15.67 -10.32 25.61
C MET A 1 -14.31 -10.90 25.27
N THR A 2 -13.69 -10.62 24.13
CA THR A 2 -13.36 -9.32 23.54
C THR A 2 -13.44 -9.36 22.00
N GLU A 3 -14.14 -8.39 21.44
CA GLU A 3 -14.19 -8.08 20.01
C GLU A 3 -12.82 -7.53 19.59
N ALA A 4 -12.02 -8.36 18.93
CA ALA A 4 -10.82 -7.89 18.23
C ALA A 4 -11.30 -7.20 16.96
N THR A 5 -11.57 -5.90 17.06
CA THR A 5 -11.79 -5.04 15.91
C THR A 5 -10.55 -5.12 15.04
N ARG A 6 -10.61 -5.93 13.98
CA ARG A 6 -9.65 -5.85 12.88
C ARG A 6 -9.78 -4.46 12.26
N LYS A 7 -8.97 -3.54 12.76
CA LYS A 7 -8.66 -2.30 12.08
C LYS A 7 -7.60 -2.69 11.05
N ASP A 8 -8.04 -3.29 9.94
CA ASP A 8 -7.18 -3.69 8.82
C ASP A 8 -6.54 -2.44 8.21
N GLY A 9 -5.50 -1.92 8.85
CA GLY A 9 -4.42 -1.25 8.16
C GLY A 9 -3.72 -2.34 7.36
N TRP A 10 -3.99 -2.40 6.06
CA TRP A 10 -3.43 -3.41 5.17
C TRP A 10 -1.90 -3.44 5.35
N ALA A 11 -1.37 -4.59 5.75
CA ALA A 11 0.07 -4.76 5.86
C ALA A 11 0.67 -4.79 4.45
N VAL A 12 1.73 -4.01 4.25
CA VAL A 12 2.41 -3.82 2.97
C VAL A 12 3.74 -4.56 3.00
N THR A 13 3.91 -5.53 2.12
CA THR A 13 5.19 -6.24 1.98
C THR A 13 6.11 -5.48 1.02
N LEU A 14 7.27 -5.08 1.50
CA LEU A 14 8.30 -4.31 0.78
C LEU A 14 9.61 -5.12 0.73
N GLY A 15 9.56 -6.29 0.07
CA GLY A 15 10.67 -7.25 0.08
C GLY A 15 10.84 -7.90 1.47
N PRO A 16 12.01 -7.80 2.12
CA PRO A 16 12.24 -8.36 3.46
C PRO A 16 11.58 -7.54 4.58
N TYR A 17 10.91 -6.44 4.23
CA TYR A 17 10.24 -5.55 5.17
C TYR A 17 8.73 -5.70 5.11
N THR A 18 8.07 -5.57 6.25
CA THR A 18 6.60 -5.49 6.35
C THR A 18 6.24 -4.18 7.03
N TYR A 19 5.49 -3.34 6.33
CA TYR A 19 4.99 -2.07 6.86
C TYR A 19 3.52 -2.19 7.23
N ILE A 20 3.16 -1.78 8.43
CA ILE A 20 1.78 -1.66 8.90
C ILE A 20 1.53 -0.18 9.17
N PRO A 21 0.71 0.50 8.35
CA PRO A 21 0.47 1.93 8.51
C PRO A 21 -0.26 2.22 9.82
N ALA A 22 0.02 3.38 10.40
CA ALA A 22 -0.74 3.82 11.56
C ALA A 22 -2.21 4.06 11.17
N PRO A 23 -3.16 3.82 12.08
CA PRO A 23 -4.57 4.05 11.78
C PRO A 23 -4.82 5.50 11.34
N ALA A 24 -5.60 5.69 10.28
CA ALA A 24 -5.88 7.02 9.70
C ALA A 24 -6.51 8.03 10.68
N HIS A 25 -7.13 7.56 11.77
CA HIS A 25 -7.73 8.38 12.83
C HIS A 25 -6.92 8.38 14.13
N SER A 26 -5.70 7.86 14.14
CA SER A 26 -4.85 7.93 15.33
C SER A 26 -4.32 9.36 15.49
N SER A 27 -4.47 9.89 16.71
CA SER A 27 -3.77 11.10 17.15
C SER A 27 -2.26 10.95 16.89
N ALA A 28 -1.58 12.06 16.60
CA ALA A 28 -0.22 12.22 16.09
C ALA A 28 0.92 11.48 16.84
N THR A 29 0.61 10.70 17.87
CA THR A 29 1.54 9.96 18.72
C THR A 29 1.72 8.49 18.30
N VAL A 30 0.85 7.95 17.43
CA VAL A 30 0.95 6.54 17.02
C VAL A 30 1.57 6.47 15.62
N ASN A 31 2.83 6.07 15.56
CA ASN A 31 3.51 5.75 14.31
C ASN A 31 3.13 4.35 13.82
N GLY A 32 3.12 4.16 12.50
CA GLY A 32 3.08 2.84 11.88
C GLY A 32 4.33 2.01 12.21
N THR A 33 4.22 0.70 12.04
CA THR A 33 5.28 -0.25 12.36
C THR A 33 5.94 -0.73 11.08
N LEU A 34 7.26 -0.61 10.97
CA LEU A 34 8.05 -1.33 9.96
C LEU A 34 8.74 -2.49 10.67
N THR A 35 8.64 -3.70 10.13
CA THR A 35 9.43 -4.85 10.60
C THR A 35 10.34 -5.33 9.49
N LYS A 36 11.53 -5.81 9.85
CA LYS A 36 12.45 -6.51 8.97
C LYS A 36 12.71 -7.88 9.58
N GLU A 37 12.27 -8.95 8.93
CA GLU A 37 12.48 -10.34 9.41
C GLU A 37 12.06 -10.56 10.88
N GLY A 38 11.00 -9.88 11.33
CA GLY A 38 10.51 -9.94 12.71
C GLY A 38 11.14 -8.94 13.68
N CYS A 39 12.19 -8.21 13.29
CA CYS A 39 12.77 -7.13 14.08
C CYS A 39 12.05 -5.80 13.80
N PRO A 40 11.57 -5.06 14.82
CA PRO A 40 10.96 -3.76 14.61
C PRO A 40 12.00 -2.71 14.20
N VAL A 41 11.63 -1.90 13.22
CA VAL A 41 12.39 -0.75 12.72
C VAL A 41 11.62 0.51 13.10
N ALA A 42 12.25 1.38 13.88
CA ALA A 42 11.61 2.61 14.35
C ALA A 42 11.43 3.62 13.20
N LEU A 43 10.18 3.99 12.92
CA LEU A 43 9.80 4.93 11.85
C LEU A 43 9.57 6.37 12.34
N GLN A 44 10.19 6.78 13.44
CA GLN A 44 9.99 8.07 14.15
C GLN A 44 9.39 9.21 13.30
N VAL A 45 10.19 9.90 12.49
CA VAL A 45 9.76 11.05 11.65
C VAL A 45 9.57 10.63 10.19
N THR A 46 9.98 9.41 9.84
CA THR A 46 9.97 8.90 8.46
C THR A 46 8.65 8.25 8.08
N GLU A 47 7.78 7.98 9.06
CA GLU A 47 6.50 7.32 8.86
C GLU A 47 5.57 8.03 7.86
N PRO A 48 5.38 9.37 7.91
CA PRO A 48 4.53 10.05 6.94
C PRO A 48 5.09 9.97 5.52
N VAL A 49 6.41 10.09 5.38
CA VAL A 49 7.09 10.02 4.07
C VAL A 49 6.96 8.60 3.48
N LEU A 50 7.14 7.57 4.31
CA LEU A 50 6.97 6.19 3.89
C LEU A 50 5.51 5.91 3.49
N ARG A 51 4.55 6.37 4.29
CA ARG A 51 3.12 6.22 3.99
C ARG A 51 2.76 6.85 2.64
N ASP A 52 3.11 8.12 2.45
CA ASP A 52 2.88 8.86 1.20
C ASP A 52 3.51 8.17 -0.01
N PHE A 53 4.72 7.63 0.16
CA PHE A 53 5.41 6.89 -0.89
C PHE A 53 4.63 5.64 -1.29
N ILE A 54 4.19 4.84 -0.32
CA ILE A 54 3.42 3.62 -0.56
C ILE A 54 2.06 3.91 -1.19
N ASP A 55 1.38 4.98 -0.76
CA ASP A 55 0.10 5.38 -1.34
C ASP A 55 0.26 5.80 -2.81
N ARG A 56 1.32 6.56 -3.14
CA ARG A 56 1.63 6.94 -4.53
C ARG A 56 1.99 5.75 -5.40
N MET A 57 2.82 4.84 -4.90
CA MET A 57 3.17 3.61 -5.62
C MET A 57 1.93 2.75 -5.89
N SER A 58 1.07 2.58 -4.89
CA SER A 58 -0.20 1.84 -5.04
C SER A 58 -1.14 2.48 -6.06
N ALA A 59 -1.20 3.81 -6.11
CA ALA A 59 -2.00 4.54 -7.10
C ALA A 59 -1.44 4.38 -8.52
N LEU A 60 -0.12 4.46 -8.67
CA LEU A 60 0.58 4.25 -9.95
C LEU A 60 0.39 2.81 -10.46
N GLU A 61 0.53 1.81 -9.60
CA GLU A 61 0.30 0.40 -9.95
C GLU A 61 -1.14 0.16 -10.41
N LYS A 62 -2.12 0.73 -9.71
CA LYS A 62 -3.55 0.64 -10.11
C LYS A 62 -3.81 1.32 -11.46
N ASP A 63 -3.22 2.48 -11.70
CA ASP A 63 -3.37 3.19 -12.98
C ASP A 63 -2.71 2.41 -14.12
N LEU A 64 -1.51 1.87 -13.89
CA LEU A 64 -0.81 1.04 -14.85
C LEU A 64 -1.61 -0.23 -15.17
N ALA A 65 -2.10 -0.95 -14.16
CA ALA A 65 -2.91 -2.14 -14.35
C ALA A 65 -4.18 -1.82 -15.16
N ARG A 66 -4.85 -0.70 -14.85
CA ARG A 66 -6.03 -0.24 -15.60
C ARG A 66 -5.69 0.02 -17.06
N ARG A 67 -4.63 0.79 -17.35
CA ARG A 67 -4.21 1.11 -18.72
C ARG A 67 -3.81 -0.14 -19.49
N TRP A 68 -3.12 -1.07 -18.84
CA TRP A 68 -2.71 -2.33 -19.45
C TRP A 68 -3.91 -3.19 -19.84
N ILE A 69 -4.90 -3.32 -18.96
CA ILE A 69 -6.15 -4.03 -19.25
C ILE A 69 -6.90 -3.34 -20.40
N SER A 70 -7.05 -2.01 -20.35
CA SER A 70 -7.70 -1.25 -21.44
C SER A 70 -6.96 -1.33 -22.78
N ALA A 71 -5.62 -1.44 -22.76
CA ALA A 71 -4.83 -1.66 -23.97
C ALA A 71 -4.99 -3.07 -24.54
N THR A 72 -5.23 -4.06 -23.67
CA THR A 72 -5.50 -5.46 -24.07
C THR A 72 -6.95 -5.63 -24.54
N ASP A 73 -7.86 -4.81 -24.04
CA ASP A 73 -9.27 -4.74 -24.43
C ASP A 73 -9.49 -3.87 -25.70
N TRP A 74 -8.43 -3.21 -26.20
CA TRP A 74 -8.51 -2.57 -27.51
C TRP A 74 -8.88 -3.66 -28.53
N PRO A 75 -10.04 -3.57 -29.20
CA PRO A 75 -10.34 -4.50 -30.28
C PRO A 75 -9.22 -4.29 -31.27
N ALA A 76 -8.39 -5.32 -31.46
CA ALA A 76 -7.31 -5.34 -32.44
C ALA A 76 -7.78 -4.54 -33.64
N PHE A 77 -7.15 -3.38 -33.86
CA PHE A 77 -7.56 -2.39 -34.86
C PHE A 77 -8.12 -3.11 -36.07
N VAL A 78 -9.41 -2.91 -36.34
CA VAL A 78 -9.99 -2.91 -37.69
C VAL A 78 -9.23 -3.84 -38.65
N LEU A 79 -9.39 -5.14 -38.47
CA LEU A 79 -8.92 -6.13 -39.45
C LEU A 79 -10.11 -6.96 -39.93
N ALA A 80 -11.11 -6.25 -40.45
CA ALA A 80 -12.11 -6.81 -41.33
C ALA A 80 -12.55 -5.69 -42.29
N GLU A 81 -11.92 -5.74 -43.46
CA GLU A 81 -12.28 -5.20 -44.79
C GLU A 81 -12.82 -3.77 -44.95
#